data_AF-A0A7V6IT85-F1
#
_entry.id   AF-A0A7V6IT85-F1
#
_cell.length_a   1.000
_cell.length_b   1.000
_cell.length_c   1.000
_cell.angle_alpha   90.00
_cell.angle_beta   90.00
_cell.angle_gamma   90.00
#
_symmetry.space_group_name_H-M   'P 1'
#
loop_
_entity.id
_entity.type
_entity.pdbx_description
1 polymer ?
#
loop_
_entity_poly.entity_id
_entity_poly.type
_entity_poly.pdbx_seq_one_letter_code
_entity_poly.pdbx_strand_id
1 'polypeptide(L)'
;MKKINKLNVIYNEDCIEGMKKLPSESVDLIVADPPYFKVVGESWDYNHSTLQEYIEWSQKYMKEAYRVLRKGGSFYLFGYFRILNKLVTVLEELGFELRQQIIVDKGIKAIAGRATKGYKMFPNTTESILFFIKDSKPYVKELLKTRQKELGLKSKDINDRLGGQATLIKTVFI
;
A
#
# COMPACT_ATOMS: atom_id res chain seq x y z
N MET A 1 -19.61 8.62 -14.18
CA MET A 1 -18.86 8.22 -12.97
C MET A 1 -19.78 7.33 -12.12
N LYS A 2 -19.38 6.08 -11.83
CA LYS A 2 -20.12 5.27 -10.85
C LYS A 2 -19.99 5.97 -9.49
N LYS A 3 -21.11 6.41 -8.89
CA LYS A 3 -21.12 7.02 -7.55
C LYS A 3 -20.61 5.98 -6.55
N ILE A 4 -19.73 6.39 -5.64
CA ILE A 4 -19.35 5.59 -4.48
C ILE A 4 -20.63 5.30 -3.69
N ASN A 5 -20.89 4.02 -3.40
CA ASN A 5 -21.99 3.61 -2.54
C ASN A 5 -21.84 4.27 -1.16
N LYS A 6 -22.96 4.63 -0.56
CA LYS A 6 -23.13 5.23 0.79
C LYS A 6 -21.91 5.09 1.72
N LEU A 7 -21.37 6.23 2.19
CA LEU A 7 -20.29 6.27 3.17
C LEU A 7 -20.72 5.67 4.52
N ASN A 8 -19.74 5.25 5.33
CA ASN A 8 -19.95 4.69 6.67
C ASN A 8 -20.80 3.41 6.68
N VAL A 9 -20.54 2.52 5.73
CA VAL A 9 -21.21 1.23 5.61
C VAL A 9 -20.18 0.11 5.66
N ILE A 10 -20.52 -0.95 6.39
CA ILE A 10 -19.77 -2.22 6.40
C ILE A 10 -20.46 -3.15 5.42
N TYR A 11 -19.69 -3.72 4.50
CA TYR A 11 -20.17 -4.69 3.52
C TYR A 11 -19.74 -6.08 3.94
N ASN A 12 -20.71 -6.99 4.09
CA ASN A 12 -20.44 -8.40 4.35
C ASN A 12 -20.28 -9.14 3.03
N GLU A 13 -19.07 -9.11 2.47
CA GLU A 13 -18.73 -9.72 1.19
C GLU A 13 -17.24 -10.04 1.10
N ASP A 14 -16.86 -10.81 0.06
CA ASP A 14 -15.46 -10.98 -0.31
C ASP A 14 -14.82 -9.63 -0.65
N CYS A 15 -13.64 -9.35 -0.10
CA CYS A 15 -13.02 -8.02 -0.22
C CYS A 15 -12.59 -7.70 -1.66
N ILE A 16 -12.24 -8.72 -2.46
CA ILE A 16 -11.83 -8.53 -3.86
C ILE A 16 -13.08 -8.21 -4.70
N GLU A 17 -14.17 -8.95 -4.52
CA GLU A 17 -15.44 -8.68 -5.18
C GLU A 17 -16.05 -7.34 -4.76
N GLY A 18 -15.93 -6.97 -3.49
CA GLY A 18 -16.33 -5.66 -2.97
C GLY A 18 -15.53 -4.53 -3.62
N MET A 19 -14.19 -4.63 -3.68
CA MET A 19 -13.35 -3.61 -4.30
C MET A 19 -13.62 -3.45 -5.80
N LYS A 20 -13.92 -4.54 -6.54
CA LYS A 20 -14.29 -4.47 -7.97
C LYS A 20 -15.51 -3.57 -8.25
N LYS A 21 -16.40 -3.40 -7.27
CA LYS A 21 -17.57 -2.51 -7.38
C LYS A 21 -17.20 -1.04 -7.22
N LEU A 22 -16.07 -0.72 -6.59
CA LEU A 22 -15.60 0.65 -6.38
C LEU A 22 -14.99 1.24 -7.67
N PRO A 23 -15.20 2.53 -7.95
CA PRO A 23 -14.53 3.20 -9.06
C PRO A 23 -13.01 3.22 -8.87
N SER A 24 -12.26 3.24 -9.97
CA SER A 24 -10.82 3.44 -9.91
C SER A 24 -10.49 4.82 -9.34
N GLU A 25 -9.38 4.93 -8.62
CA GLU A 25 -8.88 6.18 -8.03
C GLU A 25 -9.91 6.93 -7.16
N SER A 26 -10.73 6.19 -6.42
CA SER A 26 -11.83 6.71 -5.60
C SER A 26 -11.57 6.67 -4.09
N VAL A 27 -10.47 6.06 -3.65
CA VAL A 27 -10.10 5.89 -2.25
C VAL A 27 -8.83 6.69 -1.95
N ASP A 28 -8.84 7.47 -0.86
CA ASP A 28 -7.68 8.27 -0.43
C ASP A 28 -6.66 7.45 0.38
N LEU A 29 -7.16 6.56 1.23
CA LEU A 29 -6.40 5.75 2.18
C LEU A 29 -6.96 4.35 2.25
N ILE A 30 -6.09 3.34 2.15
CA ILE A 30 -6.42 1.94 2.43
C ILE A 30 -5.64 1.51 3.67
N VAL A 31 -6.34 0.87 4.61
CA VAL A 31 -5.73 0.18 5.75
C VAL A 31 -6.19 -1.27 5.66
N ALA A 32 -5.23 -2.19 5.50
CA ALA A 32 -5.51 -3.62 5.39
C ALA A 32 -4.78 -4.40 6.47
N ASP A 33 -5.54 -5.26 7.12
CA ASP A 33 -5.09 -6.30 8.06
C ASP A 33 -5.56 -7.66 7.50
N PRO A 34 -4.87 -8.18 6.46
CA PRO A 34 -5.23 -9.46 5.85
C PRO A 34 -4.73 -10.63 6.69
N PRO A 35 -5.09 -11.88 6.37
CA PRO A 35 -4.49 -13.05 7.01
C PRO A 35 -2.97 -13.11 6.87
N TYR A 36 -2.28 -13.67 7.86
CA TYR A 36 -0.81 -13.67 7.96
C TYR A 36 -0.19 -15.01 7.56
N PHE A 37 -0.96 -15.92 6.95
CA PHE A 37 -0.53 -17.23 6.49
C PHE A 37 0.04 -18.12 7.62
N LYS A 38 -0.85 -18.81 8.31
CA LYS A 38 -0.53 -19.82 9.34
C LYS A 38 0.28 -19.26 10.52
N VAL A 39 0.01 -18.02 10.90
CA VAL A 39 0.66 -17.32 12.02
C VAL A 39 -0.30 -17.17 13.21
N VAL A 40 -1.59 -16.90 12.95
CA VAL A 40 -2.56 -16.53 13.98
C VAL A 40 -3.14 -17.75 14.71
N GLY A 41 -3.07 -18.94 14.10
CA GLY A 41 -3.64 -20.16 14.70
C GLY A 41 -5.14 -20.33 14.49
N GLU A 42 -5.79 -19.39 13.81
CA GLU A 42 -7.23 -19.36 13.55
C GLU A 42 -7.57 -20.00 12.20
N SER A 43 -8.72 -20.68 12.07
CA SER A 43 -9.06 -21.48 10.88
C SER A 43 -9.00 -20.69 9.56
N TRP A 44 -9.38 -19.42 9.57
CA TRP A 44 -9.36 -18.54 8.40
C TRP A 44 -7.93 -18.19 7.93
N ASP A 45 -6.93 -18.28 8.80
CA ASP A 45 -5.52 -18.02 8.48
C ASP A 45 -4.80 -19.25 7.85
N TYR A 46 -5.51 -20.38 7.76
CA TYR A 46 -5.04 -21.64 7.16
C TYR A 46 -5.73 -21.95 5.84
N ASN A 47 -6.53 -21.03 5.30
CA ASN A 47 -7.27 -21.19 4.05
C ASN A 47 -6.37 -21.42 2.82
N HIS A 48 -5.07 -21.15 2.92
CA HIS A 48 -4.08 -21.41 1.87
C HIS A 48 -3.20 -22.59 2.25
N SER A 49 -3.13 -23.58 1.36
CA SER A 49 -2.34 -24.79 1.58
C SER A 49 -0.85 -24.48 1.49
N THR A 50 -0.47 -23.62 0.54
CA THR A 50 0.92 -23.24 0.27
C THR A 50 1.16 -21.73 0.38
N LEU A 51 2.42 -21.34 0.61
CA LEU A 51 2.81 -19.92 0.62
C LEU A 51 2.57 -19.27 -0.76
N GLN A 52 2.77 -20.05 -1.83
CA GLN A 52 2.56 -19.59 -3.20
C GLN A 52 1.09 -19.23 -3.43
N GLU A 53 0.14 -20.08 -3.01
CA GLU A 53 -1.30 -19.77 -3.08
C GLU A 53 -1.67 -18.50 -2.31
N TYR A 54 -1.06 -18.29 -1.13
CA TYR A 54 -1.28 -17.08 -0.34
C TYR A 54 -0.74 -15.82 -1.06
N ILE A 55 0.44 -15.91 -1.69
CA ILE A 55 1.00 -14.80 -2.48
C ILE A 55 0.12 -14.49 -3.69
N GLU A 56 -0.37 -15.51 -4.40
CA GLU A 56 -1.26 -15.36 -5.55
C GLU A 56 -2.61 -14.75 -5.17
N TRP A 57 -3.19 -15.16 -4.05
CA TRP A 57 -4.37 -14.51 -3.49
C TRP A 57 -4.07 -13.07 -3.10
N SER A 58 -2.91 -12.81 -2.48
CA SER A 58 -2.49 -11.47 -2.07
C SER A 58 -2.39 -10.53 -3.26
N GLN A 59 -1.77 -10.99 -4.34
CA GLN A 59 -1.65 -10.23 -5.58
C GLN A 59 -3.02 -9.81 -6.14
N LYS A 60 -4.06 -10.66 -6.02
CA LYS A 60 -5.41 -10.34 -6.50
C LYS A 60 -6.03 -9.16 -5.76
N TYR A 61 -6.01 -9.17 -4.42
CA TYR A 61 -6.57 -8.05 -3.67
C TYR A 61 -5.69 -6.80 -3.78
N MET A 62 -4.36 -6.94 -3.82
CA MET A 62 -3.44 -5.81 -3.96
C MET A 62 -3.60 -5.09 -5.29
N LYS A 63 -3.89 -5.83 -6.37
CA LYS A 63 -4.20 -5.25 -7.68
C LYS A 63 -5.46 -4.38 -7.63
N GLU A 64 -6.51 -4.87 -6.97
CA GLU A 64 -7.74 -4.08 -6.80
C GLU A 64 -7.51 -2.89 -5.85
N ALA A 65 -6.74 -3.06 -4.78
CA ALA A 65 -6.34 -1.97 -3.88
C ALA A 65 -5.61 -0.86 -4.64
N TYR A 66 -4.63 -1.21 -5.50
CA TYR A 66 -3.93 -0.23 -6.34
C TYR A 66 -4.87 0.50 -7.31
N ARG A 67 -5.83 -0.23 -7.90
CA ARG A 67 -6.80 0.34 -8.85
C ARG A 67 -7.70 1.37 -8.18
N VAL A 68 -8.26 1.05 -7.02
CA VAL A 68 -9.21 1.93 -6.30
C VAL A 68 -8.50 3.07 -5.59
N LEU A 69 -7.23 2.91 -5.19
CA LEU A 69 -6.46 3.97 -4.57
C LEU A 69 -6.15 5.10 -5.57
N ARG A 70 -6.42 6.34 -5.16
CA ARG A 70 -6.08 7.52 -5.97
C ARG A 70 -4.57 7.68 -6.12
N LYS A 71 -4.15 8.40 -7.16
CA LYS A 71 -2.75 8.86 -7.27
C LYS A 71 -2.45 9.79 -6.10
N GLY A 72 -1.32 9.57 -5.43
CA GLY A 72 -0.94 10.21 -4.16
C GLY A 72 -1.64 9.62 -2.93
N GLY A 73 -2.45 8.57 -3.09
CA GLY A 73 -3.07 7.86 -1.97
C GLY A 73 -2.08 6.98 -1.21
N SER A 74 -2.48 6.59 0.01
CA SER A 74 -1.66 5.81 0.94
C SER A 74 -2.26 4.42 1.18
N PHE A 75 -1.39 3.42 1.38
CA PHE A 75 -1.77 2.06 1.69
C PHE A 75 -0.95 1.53 2.89
N TYR A 76 -1.64 1.18 3.97
CA TYR A 76 -1.06 0.58 5.16
C TYR A 76 -1.40 -0.90 5.19
N LEU A 77 -0.36 -1.74 5.21
CA LEU A 77 -0.50 -3.19 5.22
C LEU A 77 0.09 -3.77 6.51
N PHE A 78 -0.78 -4.26 7.37
CA PHE A 78 -0.40 -4.97 8.59
C PHE A 78 0.05 -6.40 8.26
N GLY A 79 0.93 -6.95 9.09
CA GLY A 79 1.42 -8.30 8.88
C GLY A 79 2.53 -8.76 9.79
N TYR A 80 2.73 -10.07 9.79
CA TYR A 80 3.98 -10.65 10.25
C TYR A 80 5.11 -10.36 9.25
N PHE A 81 6.21 -9.76 9.74
CA PHE A 81 7.30 -9.28 8.89
C PHE A 81 7.83 -10.31 7.87
N ARG A 82 7.91 -11.60 8.24
CA ARG A 82 8.40 -12.65 7.31
C ARG A 82 7.48 -12.88 6.12
N ILE A 83 6.19 -12.58 6.26
CA ILE A 83 5.20 -12.70 5.19
C ILE A 83 5.13 -11.39 4.43
N LEU A 84 5.14 -10.25 5.12
CA LEU A 84 5.23 -8.93 4.49
C LEU A 84 6.45 -8.82 3.56
N ASN A 85 7.60 -9.40 3.94
CA ASN A 85 8.80 -9.38 3.09
C ASN A 85 8.58 -10.07 1.73
N LYS A 86 7.66 -11.04 1.64
CA LYS A 86 7.33 -11.74 0.39
C LYS A 86 6.40 -10.92 -0.50
N LEU A 87 5.63 -10.03 0.12
CA LEU A 87 4.64 -9.21 -0.57
C LEU A 87 5.20 -7.88 -1.06
N VAL A 88 6.35 -7.42 -0.53
CA VAL A 88 6.97 -6.15 -0.94
C VAL A 88 7.23 -6.10 -2.45
N THR A 89 7.90 -7.13 -3.00
CA THR A 89 8.19 -7.17 -4.44
C THR A 89 6.92 -7.18 -5.28
N VAL A 90 5.89 -7.91 -4.84
CA VAL A 90 4.57 -7.96 -5.53
C VAL A 90 3.92 -6.58 -5.56
N LEU A 91 3.99 -5.82 -4.46
CA LEU A 91 3.45 -4.47 -4.37
C LEU A 91 4.22 -3.48 -5.25
N GLU A 92 5.55 -3.58 -5.25
CA GLU A 92 6.42 -2.74 -6.09
C GLU A 92 6.17 -2.98 -7.58
N GLU A 93 6.00 -4.24 -8.00
CA GLU A 93 5.65 -4.61 -9.37
C GLU A 93 4.27 -4.08 -9.80
N LEU A 94 3.32 -3.98 -8.85
CA LEU A 94 2.02 -3.35 -9.09
C LEU A 94 2.09 -1.81 -9.16
N GLY A 95 3.22 -1.22 -8.78
CA GLY A 95 3.47 0.22 -8.85
C GLY A 95 3.28 0.96 -7.52
N PHE A 96 3.16 0.25 -6.40
CA PHE A 96 3.29 0.88 -5.07
C PHE A 96 4.76 1.19 -4.78
N GLU A 97 5.00 2.23 -3.98
CA GLU A 97 6.32 2.58 -3.47
C GLU A 97 6.33 2.41 -1.95
N LEU A 98 7.23 1.58 -1.43
CA LEU A 98 7.41 1.44 0.02
C LEU A 98 8.04 2.72 0.60
N ARG A 99 7.36 3.34 1.56
CA ARG A 99 7.85 4.55 2.23
C ARG A 99 8.45 4.26 3.59
N GLN A 100 7.80 3.41 4.38
CA GLN A 100 8.23 3.16 5.75
C GLN A 100 7.75 1.81 6.26
N GLN A 101 8.52 1.20 7.15
CA GLN A 101 8.04 0.18 8.07
C GLN A 101 7.76 0.82 9.43
N ILE A 102 6.53 0.71 9.91
CA ILE A 102 6.13 1.11 11.25
C ILE A 102 6.12 -0.16 12.11
N ILE A 103 6.74 -0.09 13.29
CA ILE A 103 6.79 -1.17 14.26
C ILE A 103 5.86 -0.83 15.41
N VAL A 104 4.86 -1.69 15.62
CA VAL A 104 3.96 -1.59 16.77
C VAL A 104 4.51 -2.48 17.88
N ASP A 105 4.87 -1.88 19.02
CA ASP A 105 5.14 -2.62 20.23
C ASP A 105 3.81 -3.03 20.88
N LYS A 106 3.57 -4.33 21.01
CA LYS A 106 2.33 -4.85 21.60
C LYS A 106 2.32 -4.74 23.13
N GLY A 107 3.39 -4.23 23.75
CA GLY A 107 3.53 -4.13 25.20
C GLY A 107 3.62 -5.48 25.90
N ILE A 108 3.78 -6.56 25.14
CA ILE A 108 3.96 -7.92 25.67
C ILE A 108 5.38 -7.99 26.21
N LYS A 109 5.52 -8.22 27.52
CA LYS A 109 6.85 -8.47 28.11
C LYS A 109 7.43 -9.73 27.48
N ALA A 110 8.41 -9.54 26.61
CA ALA A 110 9.04 -10.55 25.77
C ALA A 110 9.20 -11.90 26.47
N ILE A 111 9.74 -11.93 27.67
CA ILE A 111 9.75 -13.08 28.56
C ILE A 111 9.85 -12.51 29.97
N ALA A 112 8.79 -12.57 30.77
CA ALA A 112 8.94 -12.46 32.23
C ALA A 112 9.56 -13.78 32.74
N GLY A 113 10.90 -13.89 32.68
CA GLY A 113 11.69 -14.85 33.45
C GLY A 113 11.71 -16.33 33.03
N ARG A 114 11.07 -16.76 31.94
CA ARG A 114 11.16 -18.15 31.46
C ARG A 114 12.19 -18.31 30.35
N ALA A 115 13.45 -18.54 30.73
CA ALA A 115 14.46 -19.05 29.80
C ALA A 115 14.29 -20.56 29.64
N THR A 116 13.48 -21.00 28.67
CA THR A 116 13.47 -22.41 28.27
C THR A 116 14.63 -22.67 27.31
N LYS A 117 15.45 -23.70 27.60
CA LYS A 117 16.63 -24.12 26.80
C LYS A 117 16.37 -24.41 25.31
N GLY A 118 15.11 -24.38 24.86
CA GLY A 118 14.69 -24.71 23.49
C GLY A 118 14.29 -23.53 22.60
N TYR A 119 14.45 -22.27 23.04
CA TYR A 119 14.13 -21.14 22.16
C TYR A 119 15.12 -21.05 20.99
N LYS A 120 14.58 -21.08 19.77
CA LYS A 120 15.34 -20.87 18.53
C LYS A 120 15.20 -19.45 17.97
N MET A 121 14.38 -18.61 18.60
CA MET A 121 14.14 -17.22 18.18
C MET A 121 13.63 -16.38 19.36
N PHE A 122 13.81 -15.06 19.27
CA PHE A 122 13.21 -14.11 20.19
C PHE A 122 11.67 -14.15 20.08
N PRO A 123 10.97 -13.90 21.19
CA PRO A 123 9.50 -13.84 21.20
C PRO A 123 9.02 -12.69 20.31
N ASN A 124 7.91 -12.92 19.61
CA ASN A 124 7.33 -11.93 18.72
C ASN A 124 6.48 -10.92 19.50
N THR A 125 7.10 -9.88 20.06
CA THR A 125 6.43 -8.81 20.82
C THR A 125 5.97 -7.65 19.96
N THR A 126 6.25 -7.69 18.65
CA THR A 126 5.92 -6.60 17.74
C THR A 126 4.95 -7.04 16.65
N GLU A 127 4.43 -6.05 15.95
CA GLU A 127 3.74 -6.18 14.69
C GLU A 127 4.32 -5.17 13.71
N SER A 128 4.28 -5.47 12.41
CA SER A 128 4.79 -4.58 11.38
C SER A 128 3.66 -4.08 10.51
N ILE A 129 3.71 -2.78 10.21
CA ILE A 129 2.87 -2.14 9.21
C ILE A 129 3.79 -1.61 8.14
N LEU A 130 3.62 -2.07 6.90
CA LEU A 130 4.29 -1.46 5.76
C LEU A 130 3.42 -0.34 5.20
N PHE A 131 3.98 0.86 5.15
CA PHE A 131 3.34 2.04 4.58
C PHE A 131 3.84 2.25 3.16
N PHE A 132 2.92 2.10 2.21
CA PHE A 132 3.12 2.31 0.79
C PHE A 132 2.36 3.53 0.27
N ILE A 133 2.80 4.06 -0.85
CA ILE A 133 2.06 5.08 -1.61
C ILE A 133 1.87 4.67 -3.07
N LYS A 134 0.86 5.26 -3.72
CA LYS A 134 0.76 5.29 -5.18
C LYS A 134 1.28 6.63 -5.66
N ASP A 135 2.57 6.71 -6.03
CA ASP A 135 3.20 8.00 -6.35
C ASP A 135 2.49 8.70 -7.52
N SER A 136 2.17 9.97 -7.31
CA SER A 136 1.53 10.81 -8.34
C SER A 136 2.56 11.49 -9.26
N LYS A 137 3.83 11.60 -8.84
CA LYS A 137 4.86 12.33 -9.60
C LYS A 137 5.02 11.82 -11.04
N PRO A 138 5.07 10.50 -11.33
CA PRO A 138 5.22 10.02 -12.71
C PRO A 138 4.06 10.48 -13.59
N TYR A 139 2.83 10.39 -13.07
CA TYR A 139 1.62 10.81 -13.78
C TYR A 139 1.57 12.33 -14.00
N VAL A 140 1.81 13.13 -12.96
CA VAL A 140 1.80 14.60 -13.06
C VAL A 140 2.87 15.05 -14.06
N LYS A 141 4.06 14.46 -14.01
CA LYS A 141 5.14 14.76 -14.94
C LYS A 141 4.76 14.45 -16.39
N GLU A 142 4.11 13.31 -16.64
CA GLU A 142 3.64 12.96 -17.97
C GLU A 142 2.56 13.92 -18.47
N LEU A 143 1.55 14.19 -17.63
CA LEU A 143 0.46 15.13 -17.94
C LEU A 143 1.01 16.52 -18.32
N LEU A 144 1.93 17.06 -17.52
CA LEU A 144 2.54 18.36 -17.76
C LEU A 144 3.36 18.37 -19.06
N LYS A 145 4.11 17.30 -19.35
CA LYS A 145 4.89 17.19 -20.60
C LYS A 145 3.99 17.11 -21.83
N THR A 146 2.91 16.36 -21.77
CA THR A 146 1.94 16.27 -22.87
C THR A 146 1.29 17.62 -23.12
N ARG A 147 0.86 18.30 -22.05
CA ARG A 147 0.24 19.62 -22.17
C ARG A 147 1.20 20.69 -22.69
N GLN A 148 2.47 20.65 -22.27
CA GLN A 148 3.52 21.52 -22.80
C GLN A 148 3.64 21.39 -24.32
N LYS A 149 3.65 20.15 -24.84
CA LYS A 149 3.74 19.87 -26.28
C LYS A 149 2.52 20.38 -27.04
N GLU A 150 1.30 20.11 -26.54
CA GLU A 150 0.05 20.56 -27.16
C GLU A 150 -0.05 22.08 -27.29
N LEU A 151 0.48 22.80 -26.30
CA LEU A 151 0.46 24.27 -26.28
C LEU A 151 1.66 24.89 -27.02
N GLY A 152 2.60 24.09 -27.53
CA GLY A 152 3.80 24.57 -28.20
C GLY A 152 4.73 25.40 -27.30
N LEU A 153 4.63 25.24 -25.97
CA LEU A 153 5.39 26.03 -25.01
C LEU A 153 6.83 25.55 -24.89
N LYS A 154 7.79 26.47 -25.00
CA LYS A 154 9.19 26.20 -24.67
C LYS A 154 9.36 26.22 -23.15
N SER A 155 10.35 25.50 -22.65
CA SER A 155 10.68 25.51 -21.22
C SER A 155 10.98 26.93 -20.70
N LYS A 156 11.54 27.79 -21.56
CA LYS A 156 11.76 29.20 -21.25
C LYS A 156 10.44 29.93 -20.98
N ASP A 157 9.43 29.76 -21.83
CA ASP A 157 8.12 30.42 -21.68
C ASP A 157 7.44 30.02 -20.36
N ILE A 158 7.61 28.76 -19.95
CA ILE A 158 7.12 28.25 -18.67
C ILE A 158 7.88 28.88 -17.51
N ASN A 159 9.22 28.90 -17.58
CA ASN A 159 10.06 29.46 -16.54
C ASN A 159 9.80 30.96 -16.34
N ASP A 160 9.67 31.72 -17.43
CA ASP A 160 9.42 33.16 -17.41
C ASP A 160 8.05 33.46 -16.76
N ARG A 161 7.02 32.66 -17.07
CA ARG A 161 5.68 32.77 -16.45
C ARG A 161 5.64 32.36 -14.98
N LEU A 162 6.49 31.42 -14.57
CA LEU A 162 6.62 30.97 -13.19
C LEU A 162 7.63 31.82 -12.39
N GLY A 163 8.12 32.94 -12.93
CA GLY A 163 9.03 33.85 -12.22
C GLY A 163 10.44 33.28 -11.99
N GLY A 164 10.94 32.46 -12.93
CA GLY A 164 12.28 31.86 -12.85
C GLY A 164 12.40 30.70 -11.86
N GLN A 165 11.31 30.32 -11.20
CA GLN A 165 11.28 29.31 -10.15
C GLN A 165 10.78 27.93 -10.61
N ALA A 166 10.96 27.54 -11.88
CA ALA A 166 10.58 26.18 -12.31
C ALA A 166 11.33 25.06 -11.55
N THR A 167 12.40 25.40 -10.83
CA THR A 167 13.05 24.52 -9.85
C THR A 167 12.11 24.16 -8.67
N LEU A 168 11.13 25.00 -8.31
CA LEU A 168 10.18 24.74 -7.22
C LEU A 168 9.10 23.71 -7.55
N ILE A 169 8.82 23.40 -8.83
CA ILE A 169 7.96 22.25 -9.15
C ILE A 169 8.66 20.92 -8.80
N LYS A 170 10.00 20.90 -8.67
CA LYS A 170 10.69 19.75 -8.06
C LYS A 170 10.48 19.65 -6.54
N THR A 171 10.14 20.76 -5.87
CA THR A 171 10.06 20.85 -4.39
C THR A 171 8.64 20.81 -3.85
N VAL A 172 7.64 21.29 -4.60
CA VAL A 172 6.23 21.36 -4.13
C VAL A 172 5.53 19.99 -4.13
N PHE A 173 6.13 18.97 -4.74
CA PHE A 173 5.59 17.60 -4.77
C PHE A 173 6.40 16.59 -3.92
N ILE A 174 7.37 17.01 -3.10
CA ILE A 174 8.16 16.08 -2.26
C ILE A 174 7.44 15.80 -0.94
#